data_AF-A0A8H7E1Y2-F1
#
_entry.id   AF-A0A8H7E1Y2-F1
#
_cell.length_a   1.000
_cell.length_b   1.000
_cell.length_c   1.000
_cell.angle_alpha   90.00
_cell.angle_beta   90.00
_cell.angle_gamma   90.00
#
_symmetry.space_group_name_H-M   'P 1'
#
loop_
_entity.id
_entity.type
_entity.pdbx_description
1 polymer ?
#
loop_
_entity_poly.entity_id
_entity_poly.type
_entity_poly.pdbx_seq_one_letter_code
_entity_poly.pdbx_strand_id
1 'polypeptide(L)'
;MERVVASVRHVEGLVERQILDRDARILRQAKESTVGASSVKTAIPDSGQPSMVKTVLEYLENQRASLLPRDNAEPQYEDVVGSSVIDEPNNNAVPIAGPCGDIDSDKTTTRQCSHCGGPWFCSVRCEEIATYSHRFSCNRRPITTADLLEKDCCWDSLPEDPQVREDCGFQRCRNRSEETKLFGLYVGIIKYNNISSEELHRWRTEAILVDKIIKVFARIPEGSRGGYYPWFLRNRHILEGEQEVINDEDDVDKYIQERYAEARAYLDPADQTKAVEDLTPFAKQYCFFFFSMLLDCKYPPPKNGAPRPLWLLLGNKPARDHFRSLRMEHLTPSDFPTCSFTDFWKAWEVGSLMEPFSRYGTSQGAANYRTTLDWRFPALREFLSYPGKSPRPSVWRLKHFLAGEDANVLTITPEIAAAAMEYGFHPQLDTRTRLDLRDFYTRVFRRGLLPREIDEAKRKRNMREMADRWSGGNVSGEVKQVLRDVSDIVARRSRAA
;
A
#
# COMPACT_ATOMS: atom_id res chain seq x y z
N MET A 1 -9.84 -35.69 -19.84
CA MET A 1 -10.73 -35.45 -18.69
C MET A 1 -10.25 -36.20 -17.44
N GLU A 2 -9.88 -37.48 -17.53
CA GLU A 2 -9.39 -38.29 -16.39
C GLU A 2 -8.14 -37.73 -15.68
N ARG A 3 -7.18 -37.15 -16.42
CA ARG A 3 -6.00 -36.49 -15.84
C ARG A 3 -6.33 -35.26 -14.97
N VAL A 4 -7.40 -34.54 -15.31
CA VAL A 4 -7.85 -33.36 -14.57
C VAL A 4 -8.54 -33.80 -13.27
N VAL A 5 -9.38 -34.83 -13.34
CA VAL A 5 -10.04 -35.43 -12.16
C VAL A 5 -9.00 -36.01 -11.18
N ALA A 6 -7.94 -36.67 -11.69
CA ALA A 6 -6.86 -37.17 -10.85
C ALA A 6 -6.06 -36.05 -10.17
N SER A 7 -5.84 -34.93 -10.87
CA SER A 7 -5.13 -33.77 -10.32
C SER A 7 -5.95 -33.04 -9.24
N VAL A 8 -7.27 -32.92 -9.43
CA VAL A 8 -8.17 -32.33 -8.42
C VAL A 8 -8.22 -33.18 -7.16
N ARG A 9 -8.37 -34.51 -7.28
CA ARG A 9 -8.35 -35.41 -6.11
C ARG A 9 -7.02 -35.40 -5.36
N HIS A 10 -5.91 -35.18 -6.08
CA HIS A 10 -4.60 -35.06 -5.45
C HIS A 10 -4.48 -33.78 -4.62
N VAL A 11 -5.01 -32.66 -5.12
CA VAL A 11 -5.05 -31.38 -4.40
C VAL A 11 -5.98 -31.46 -3.20
N GLU A 12 -7.17 -32.05 -3.33
CA GLU A 12 -8.10 -32.28 -2.22
C GLU A 12 -7.42 -33.09 -1.09
N GLY A 13 -6.72 -34.17 -1.43
CA GLY A 13 -5.98 -34.98 -0.46
C GLY A 13 -4.74 -34.29 0.16
N LEU A 14 -4.20 -33.23 -0.45
CA LEU A 14 -3.15 -32.40 0.14
C LEU A 14 -3.73 -31.38 1.13
N VAL A 15 -4.87 -30.77 0.78
CA VAL A 15 -5.58 -29.81 1.63
C VAL A 15 -6.11 -30.49 2.89
N GLU A 16 -6.71 -31.67 2.76
CA GLU A 16 -7.24 -32.42 3.90
C GLU A 16 -6.14 -32.82 4.90
N ARG A 17 -4.96 -33.21 4.39
CA ARG A 17 -3.78 -33.48 5.24
C ARG A 17 -3.25 -32.24 5.95
N GLN A 18 -3.25 -31.07 5.29
CA GLN A 18 -2.85 -29.82 5.92
C GLN A 18 -3.82 -29.39 7.04
N ILE A 19 -5.13 -29.61 6.86
CA ILE A 19 -6.13 -29.30 7.87
C ILE A 19 -5.97 -30.20 9.11
N LEU A 20 -5.83 -31.52 8.89
CA LEU A 20 -5.66 -32.49 9.98
C LEU A 20 -4.34 -32.28 10.74
N ASP A 21 -3.25 -31.90 10.06
CA ASP A 21 -1.96 -31.64 10.72
C ASP A 21 -1.97 -30.32 11.51
N ARG A 22 -2.73 -29.33 11.04
CA ARG A 22 -2.99 -28.08 11.77
C ARG A 22 -3.79 -28.33 13.05
N ASP A 23 -4.84 -29.14 12.99
CA ASP A 23 -5.63 -29.52 14.16
C ASP A 23 -4.81 -30.35 15.16
N ALA A 24 -3.93 -31.22 14.67
CA ALA A 24 -3.00 -31.98 15.51
C ALA A 24 -1.95 -31.09 16.20
N ARG A 25 -1.52 -29.99 15.57
CA ARG A 25 -0.65 -28.98 16.21
C ARG A 25 -1.39 -28.18 17.27
N ILE A 26 -2.64 -27.78 17.01
CA ILE A 26 -3.48 -27.06 17.96
C ILE A 26 -3.78 -27.94 19.19
N LEU A 27 -4.06 -29.23 18.99
CA LEU A 27 -4.28 -30.19 20.08
C LEU A 27 -3.02 -30.50 20.91
N ARG A 28 -1.82 -30.41 20.32
CA ARG A 28 -0.55 -30.56 21.06
C ARG A 28 -0.26 -29.33 21.93
N GLN A 29 -0.53 -28.12 21.41
CA GLN A 29 -0.36 -26.88 22.17
C GLN A 29 -1.37 -26.74 23.32
N ALA A 30 -2.55 -27.33 23.19
CA ALA A 30 -3.57 -27.33 24.26
C ALA A 30 -3.33 -28.34 25.40
N LYS A 31 -2.41 -29.31 25.23
CA LYS A 31 -2.17 -30.38 26.23
C LYS A 31 -1.08 -30.08 27.25
N GLU A 32 -0.37 -28.96 27.13
CA GLU A 32 0.67 -28.55 28.09
C GLU A 32 0.16 -27.45 29.03
N SER A 33 -0.85 -27.76 29.84
CA SER A 33 -1.08 -27.03 31.08
C SER A 33 -1.90 -27.90 32.03
N THR A 34 -1.22 -28.49 33.01
CA THR A 34 -1.86 -29.28 34.07
C THR A 34 -1.19 -28.96 35.39
N VAL A 35 -1.68 -27.94 36.12
CA VAL A 35 -1.62 -27.87 37.58
C VAL A 35 -2.78 -26.99 38.09
N GLY A 36 -3.58 -27.54 39.02
CA GLY A 36 -4.23 -26.76 40.08
C GLY A 36 -5.71 -26.41 39.89
N ALA A 37 -6.57 -27.20 40.52
CA ALA A 37 -8.01 -26.98 40.61
C ALA A 37 -8.38 -25.72 41.43
N SER A 38 -9.21 -24.84 40.87
CA SER A 38 -10.22 -24.10 41.64
C SER A 38 -11.29 -23.47 40.74
N SER A 39 -12.52 -23.53 41.24
CA SER A 39 -13.74 -22.96 40.68
C SER A 39 -13.67 -21.44 40.56
N VAL A 40 -14.19 -20.85 39.46
CA VAL A 40 -15.03 -19.63 39.42
C VAL A 40 -15.17 -19.06 37.98
N LYS A 41 -16.42 -18.74 37.64
CA LYS A 41 -16.99 -17.80 36.63
C LYS A 41 -16.30 -17.65 35.27
N THR A 42 -17.08 -17.99 34.24
CA THR A 42 -16.86 -17.67 32.82
C THR A 42 -16.69 -16.16 32.61
N ALA A 43 -15.45 -15.71 32.50
CA ALA A 43 -15.10 -14.43 31.90
C ALA A 43 -14.92 -14.64 30.38
N ILE A 44 -15.51 -13.74 29.58
CA ILE A 44 -15.29 -13.65 28.14
C ILE A 44 -13.80 -13.36 27.92
N PRO A 45 -13.09 -14.03 26.98
CA PRO A 45 -11.69 -13.73 26.72
C PRO A 45 -11.56 -12.31 26.18
N ASP A 46 -10.82 -11.48 26.92
CA ASP A 46 -10.36 -10.17 26.48
C ASP A 46 -9.47 -10.40 25.25
N SER A 47 -9.99 -10.11 24.06
CA SER A 47 -9.19 -10.15 22.84
C SER A 47 -8.10 -9.11 23.00
N GLY A 48 -6.84 -9.52 23.05
CA GLY A 48 -5.67 -8.66 23.25
C GLY A 48 -5.48 -7.62 22.14
N GLN A 49 -6.37 -6.63 22.07
CA GLN A 49 -6.15 -5.43 21.29
C GLN A 49 -5.07 -4.60 22.00
N PRO A 50 -4.12 -4.01 21.25
CA PRO A 50 -3.14 -3.12 21.84
C PRO A 50 -3.85 -1.98 22.59
N SER A 51 -3.48 -1.74 23.85
CA SER A 51 -4.11 -0.77 24.78
C SER A 51 -4.39 0.62 24.18
N MET A 52 -3.52 1.08 23.28
CA MET A 52 -3.67 2.34 22.53
C MET A 52 -4.82 2.35 21.53
N VAL A 53 -5.09 1.21 20.86
CA VAL A 53 -6.21 1.07 19.91
C VAL A 53 -7.52 1.27 20.66
N LYS A 54 -7.63 0.68 21.85
CA LYS A 54 -8.78 0.85 22.74
C LYS A 54 -9.00 2.32 23.13
N THR A 55 -7.95 3.03 23.53
CA THR A 55 -8.03 4.46 23.91
C THR A 55 -8.47 5.36 22.75
N VAL A 56 -7.95 5.11 21.54
CA VAL A 56 -8.38 5.84 20.33
C VAL A 56 -9.83 5.51 19.96
N LEU A 57 -10.27 4.27 20.15
CA LEU A 57 -11.65 3.86 19.92
C LEU A 57 -12.62 4.50 20.90
N GLU A 58 -12.32 4.47 22.20
CA GLU A 58 -13.14 5.08 23.26
C GLU A 58 -13.33 6.59 23.02
N TYR A 59 -12.28 7.30 22.58
CA TYR A 59 -12.40 8.71 22.19
C TYR A 59 -13.36 8.92 21.01
N LEU A 60 -13.28 8.08 19.99
CA LEU A 60 -14.16 8.14 18.80
C LEU A 60 -15.61 7.74 19.13
N GLU A 61 -15.80 6.83 20.08
CA GLU A 61 -17.12 6.41 20.59
C GLU A 61 -17.77 7.52 21.44
N ASN A 62 -17.00 8.23 22.25
CA ASN A 62 -17.51 9.36 23.03
C ASN A 62 -17.95 10.55 22.15
N GLN A 63 -17.38 10.72 20.95
CA GLN A 63 -17.86 11.68 19.96
C GLN A 63 -19.22 11.30 19.33
N ARG A 64 -19.71 10.09 19.59
CA ARG A 64 -20.80 9.45 18.87
C ARG A 64 -22.11 9.40 19.65
N ALA A 65 -22.02 9.28 20.98
CA ALA A 65 -23.17 9.22 21.89
C ALA A 65 -24.05 10.48 21.85
N SER A 66 -23.55 11.57 21.28
CA SER A 66 -24.22 12.86 21.18
C SER A 66 -25.21 12.99 20.03
N LEU A 67 -25.40 11.98 19.15
CA LEU A 67 -26.03 12.27 17.85
C LEU A 67 -27.26 11.50 17.35
N LEU A 68 -27.70 10.29 17.77
CA LEU A 68 -28.88 9.68 17.09
C LEU A 68 -29.74 8.66 17.89
N PRO A 69 -31.10 8.72 17.75
CA PRO A 69 -32.06 7.64 18.03
C PRO A 69 -32.41 6.77 16.80
N ARG A 70 -33.07 5.63 17.06
CA ARG A 70 -33.19 4.43 16.20
C ARG A 70 -34.66 4.07 15.91
N ASP A 71 -35.01 3.65 14.69
CA ASP A 71 -35.97 2.55 14.43
C ASP A 71 -36.14 2.20 12.92
N ASN A 72 -36.59 0.96 12.68
CA ASN A 72 -36.50 0.16 11.45
C ASN A 72 -37.86 -0.03 10.73
N ALA A 73 -37.85 -0.29 9.41
CA ALA A 73 -38.61 -1.35 8.71
C ALA A 73 -38.38 -1.34 7.17
N GLU A 74 -38.31 -2.53 6.56
CA GLU A 74 -38.14 -2.87 5.11
C GLU A 74 -39.49 -3.33 4.49
N PRO A 75 -39.67 -3.33 3.13
CA PRO A 75 -39.63 -4.61 2.39
C PRO A 75 -39.21 -4.54 0.88
N GLN A 76 -39.36 -5.71 0.23
CA GLN A 76 -38.67 -6.43 -0.87
C GLN A 76 -39.17 -6.27 -2.35
N TYR A 77 -38.53 -7.03 -3.28
CA TYR A 77 -38.87 -7.54 -4.66
C TYR A 77 -38.31 -6.75 -5.88
N GLU A 78 -37.86 -7.28 -7.04
CA GLU A 78 -37.61 -8.61 -7.68
C GLU A 78 -36.81 -8.39 -9.02
N ASP A 79 -36.17 -9.44 -9.58
CA ASP A 79 -35.18 -9.43 -10.70
C ASP A 79 -35.76 -9.59 -12.13
N VAL A 80 -35.07 -9.03 -13.16
CA VAL A 80 -35.14 -9.49 -14.57
C VAL A 80 -33.78 -9.35 -15.32
N VAL A 81 -33.41 -10.40 -16.06
CA VAL A 81 -32.15 -10.59 -16.80
C VAL A 81 -32.29 -10.32 -18.32
N GLY A 82 -31.23 -9.82 -18.96
CA GLY A 82 -31.06 -9.88 -20.43
C GLY A 82 -29.63 -9.51 -20.92
N SER A 83 -29.05 -10.34 -21.79
CA SER A 83 -27.65 -10.38 -22.25
C SER A 83 -27.49 -9.96 -23.73
N SER A 84 -26.28 -9.57 -24.18
CA SER A 84 -25.88 -9.65 -25.60
C SER A 84 -24.37 -9.77 -25.84
N VAL A 85 -24.05 -10.38 -26.98
CA VAL A 85 -22.77 -10.92 -27.50
C VAL A 85 -22.06 -9.90 -28.42
N ILE A 86 -20.73 -10.00 -28.53
CA ILE A 86 -19.86 -9.19 -29.42
C ILE A 86 -19.20 -10.11 -30.46
N ASP A 87 -19.18 -9.70 -31.73
CA ASP A 87 -18.39 -10.30 -32.82
C ASP A 87 -17.10 -9.50 -33.08
N GLU A 88 -16.00 -10.21 -33.35
CA GLU A 88 -14.72 -9.66 -33.83
C GLU A 88 -14.55 -9.82 -35.35
N PRO A 89 -13.81 -8.90 -36.01
CA PRO A 89 -13.35 -9.10 -37.38
C PRO A 89 -11.84 -9.40 -37.48
N ASN A 90 -11.55 -10.26 -38.45
CA ASN A 90 -10.26 -10.75 -38.93
C ASN A 90 -9.60 -9.77 -39.94
N ASN A 91 -8.25 -9.67 -39.98
CA ASN A 91 -7.53 -9.23 -41.18
C ASN A 91 -6.03 -9.54 -41.15
N ASN A 92 -5.55 -10.25 -42.20
CA ASN A 92 -4.15 -10.61 -42.45
C ASN A 92 -3.57 -9.79 -43.62
N ALA A 93 -2.60 -8.93 -43.33
CA ALA A 93 -1.57 -8.48 -44.27
C ALA A 93 -0.30 -8.14 -43.46
N VAL A 94 0.79 -8.90 -43.64
CA VAL A 94 2.04 -8.70 -42.90
C VAL A 94 2.89 -7.62 -43.58
N PRO A 95 3.30 -6.54 -42.89
CA PRO A 95 4.15 -5.48 -43.47
C PRO A 95 5.55 -5.99 -43.88
N ILE A 96 6.10 -5.45 -44.98
CA ILE A 96 7.41 -5.84 -45.55
C ILE A 96 8.61 -5.12 -44.88
N ALA A 97 8.35 -3.98 -44.23
CA ALA A 97 9.34 -3.23 -43.47
C ALA A 97 8.64 -2.49 -42.33
N GLY A 98 9.37 -2.17 -41.27
CA GLY A 98 8.83 -1.41 -40.14
C GLY A 98 9.88 -0.54 -39.45
N PRO A 99 9.44 0.35 -38.55
CA PRO A 99 10.35 1.15 -37.76
C PRO A 99 11.19 0.26 -36.84
N CYS A 100 12.45 0.63 -36.64
CA CYS A 100 13.32 -0.04 -35.68
C CYS A 100 12.68 0.00 -34.29
N GLY A 101 12.69 -1.12 -33.56
CA GLY A 101 12.16 -1.23 -32.20
C GLY A 101 13.04 -0.59 -31.12
N ASP A 102 14.16 0.01 -31.52
CA ASP A 102 15.03 0.81 -30.68
C ASP A 102 14.52 2.24 -30.63
N ILE A 103 14.24 2.75 -29.42
CA ILE A 103 13.62 4.07 -29.18
C ILE A 103 14.50 5.21 -29.71
N ASP A 104 15.81 5.00 -29.79
CA ASP A 104 16.77 6.00 -30.26
C ASP A 104 17.04 5.94 -31.78
N SER A 105 16.30 5.11 -32.52
CA SER A 105 16.50 4.91 -33.97
C SER A 105 15.20 5.00 -34.77
N ASP A 106 14.99 6.13 -35.46
CA ASP A 106 13.86 6.34 -36.38
C ASP A 106 14.00 5.65 -37.75
N LYS A 107 14.97 4.73 -37.90
CA LYS A 107 15.24 4.07 -39.18
C LYS A 107 14.21 2.97 -39.47
N THR A 108 13.62 3.02 -40.66
CA THR A 108 12.87 1.90 -41.23
C THR A 108 13.83 0.79 -41.64
N THR A 109 13.47 -0.46 -41.34
CA THR A 109 14.30 -1.63 -41.66
C THR A 109 13.44 -2.83 -42.06
N THR A 110 14.01 -3.66 -42.92
CA THR A 110 13.46 -4.96 -43.35
C THR A 110 14.06 -6.12 -42.57
N ARG A 111 14.91 -5.84 -41.58
CA ARG A 111 15.48 -6.88 -40.73
C ARG A 111 14.63 -7.06 -39.50
N GLN A 112 14.19 -8.29 -39.26
CA GLN A 112 13.50 -8.69 -38.03
C GLN A 112 14.49 -9.30 -37.03
N CYS A 113 14.05 -9.48 -35.79
CA CYS A 113 14.78 -10.29 -34.82
C CYS A 113 15.15 -11.65 -35.42
N SER A 114 16.43 -12.00 -35.38
CA SER A 114 16.96 -13.25 -35.88
C SER A 114 16.44 -14.49 -35.13
N HIS A 115 15.91 -14.31 -33.92
CA HIS A 115 15.45 -15.42 -33.06
C HIS A 115 13.95 -15.68 -33.11
N CYS A 116 13.11 -14.64 -33.14
CA CYS A 116 11.66 -14.81 -33.12
C CYS A 116 10.93 -14.27 -34.36
N GLY A 117 11.65 -13.64 -35.30
CA GLY A 117 11.03 -12.99 -36.46
C GLY A 117 10.10 -11.82 -36.10
N GLY A 118 10.19 -11.31 -34.86
CA GLY A 118 9.30 -10.28 -34.33
C GLY A 118 9.68 -8.85 -34.77
N PRO A 119 9.90 -7.91 -33.83
CA PRO A 119 10.13 -6.51 -34.16
C PRO A 119 11.33 -6.29 -35.08
N TRP A 120 11.30 -5.15 -35.78
CA TRP A 120 12.30 -4.78 -36.77
C TRP A 120 13.52 -4.12 -36.09
N PHE A 121 14.74 -4.42 -36.55
CA PHE A 121 15.98 -3.86 -36.02
C PHE A 121 16.92 -3.44 -37.12
N CYS A 122 17.39 -2.18 -37.10
CA CYS A 122 18.20 -1.64 -38.19
C CYS A 122 19.65 -2.17 -38.19
N SER A 123 20.10 -2.82 -37.10
CA SER A 123 21.45 -3.37 -36.96
C SER A 123 21.48 -4.50 -35.92
N VAL A 124 22.59 -5.26 -35.89
CA VAL A 124 22.81 -6.31 -34.86
C VAL A 124 22.87 -5.67 -33.49
N ARG A 125 23.52 -4.51 -33.41
CA ARG A 125 23.60 -3.71 -32.20
C ARG A 125 22.21 -3.29 -31.69
N CYS A 126 21.29 -2.84 -32.55
CA CYS A 126 19.92 -2.51 -32.12
C CYS A 126 19.13 -3.75 -31.69
N GLU A 127 19.41 -4.92 -32.28
CA GLU A 127 18.83 -6.19 -31.82
C GLU A 127 19.43 -6.66 -30.48
N GLU A 128 20.70 -6.34 -30.21
CA GLU A 128 21.38 -6.66 -28.95
C GLU A 128 21.00 -5.68 -27.82
N ILE A 129 20.84 -4.39 -28.16
CA ILE A 129 20.32 -3.34 -27.28
C ILE A 129 18.80 -3.40 -27.15
N ALA A 130 18.15 -4.27 -27.95
CA ALA A 130 16.70 -4.35 -28.08
C ALA A 130 16.01 -4.14 -26.75
N THR A 131 15.02 -3.25 -26.79
CA THR A 131 14.32 -2.75 -25.62
C THR A 131 13.92 -3.88 -24.68
N TYR A 132 13.97 -3.58 -23.39
CA TYR A 132 13.59 -4.48 -22.30
C TYR A 132 12.31 -5.28 -22.61
N SER A 133 11.30 -4.63 -23.22
CA SER A 133 10.03 -5.24 -23.66
C SER A 133 10.18 -6.36 -24.70
N HIS A 134 11.11 -6.25 -25.64
CA HIS A 134 11.34 -7.29 -26.64
C HIS A 134 11.87 -8.57 -26.00
N ARG A 135 12.76 -8.45 -25.00
CA ARG A 135 13.34 -9.62 -24.34
C ARG A 135 12.28 -10.58 -23.79
N PHE A 136 11.19 -10.04 -23.22
CA PHE A 136 10.10 -10.83 -22.64
C PHE A 136 9.18 -11.49 -23.66
N SER A 137 9.26 -11.09 -24.93
CA SER A 137 8.50 -11.67 -26.03
C SER A 137 9.39 -12.46 -27.01
N CYS A 138 10.70 -12.53 -26.75
CA CYS A 138 11.68 -13.14 -27.64
C CYS A 138 12.21 -14.46 -27.07
N ASN A 139 12.25 -15.50 -27.91
CA ASN A 139 12.74 -16.83 -27.54
C ASN A 139 14.28 -16.97 -27.62
N ARG A 140 15.03 -15.86 -27.57
CA ARG A 140 16.50 -15.87 -27.67
C ARG A 140 17.16 -16.69 -26.55
N ARG A 141 16.62 -16.60 -25.33
CA ARG A 141 17.01 -17.42 -24.18
C ARG A 141 15.88 -17.48 -23.15
N PRO A 142 15.89 -18.46 -22.22
CA PRO A 142 14.97 -18.47 -21.11
C PRO A 142 15.08 -17.19 -20.26
N ILE A 143 13.92 -16.68 -19.83
CA ILE A 143 13.82 -15.57 -18.89
C ILE A 143 14.22 -16.09 -17.51
N THR A 144 15.12 -15.39 -16.85
CA THR A 144 15.59 -15.71 -15.50
C THR A 144 15.01 -14.75 -14.47
N THR A 145 15.11 -15.10 -13.19
CA THR A 145 14.74 -14.20 -12.08
C THR A 145 15.54 -12.90 -12.08
N ALA A 146 16.78 -12.91 -12.58
CA ALA A 146 17.57 -11.68 -12.73
C ALA A 146 17.03 -10.75 -13.84
N ASP A 147 16.42 -11.29 -14.89
CA ASP A 147 15.76 -10.47 -15.93
C ASP A 147 14.55 -9.75 -15.37
N LEU A 148 13.73 -10.46 -14.60
CA LEU A 148 12.58 -9.88 -13.91
C LEU A 148 13.03 -8.83 -12.89
N LEU A 149 14.09 -9.07 -12.13
CA LEU A 149 14.64 -8.06 -11.22
C LEU A 149 15.16 -6.82 -11.97
N GLU A 150 15.80 -7.00 -13.14
CA GLU A 150 16.19 -5.88 -13.99
C GLU A 150 14.98 -5.07 -14.45
N LYS A 151 13.82 -5.70 -14.71
CA LYS A 151 12.52 -5.02 -14.97
C LYS A 151 12.20 -4.03 -13.89
N ASP A 152 12.23 -4.57 -12.69
CA ASP A 152 11.69 -3.97 -11.50
C ASP A 152 12.61 -2.80 -11.15
N CYS A 153 13.93 -3.02 -11.24
CA CYS A 153 14.94 -1.98 -11.17
C CYS A 153 14.72 -0.88 -12.22
N CYS A 154 14.47 -1.23 -13.48
CA CYS A 154 14.20 -0.28 -14.58
C CYS A 154 13.00 0.61 -14.29
N TRP A 155 11.89 0.01 -13.86
CA TRP A 155 10.66 0.73 -13.52
C TRP A 155 10.57 1.21 -12.09
N ASP A 156 11.64 1.05 -11.33
CA ASP A 156 11.73 1.58 -9.98
C ASP A 156 10.69 0.97 -9.01
N SER A 157 10.24 -0.25 -9.31
CA SER A 157 9.22 -1.00 -8.57
C SER A 157 9.87 -2.11 -7.76
N LEU A 158 9.35 -2.39 -6.55
CA LEU A 158 9.80 -3.56 -5.80
C LEU A 158 9.31 -4.85 -6.47
N PRO A 159 10.10 -5.95 -6.46
CA PRO A 159 9.68 -7.21 -7.05
C PRO A 159 8.46 -7.80 -6.33
N GLU A 160 7.47 -8.19 -7.13
CA GLU A 160 6.26 -8.90 -6.68
C GLU A 160 6.31 -10.40 -6.99
N ASP A 161 7.09 -10.81 -7.99
CA ASP A 161 7.24 -12.21 -8.37
C ASP A 161 7.85 -13.03 -7.20
N PRO A 162 7.17 -14.09 -6.70
CA PRO A 162 7.63 -14.84 -5.54
C PRO A 162 9.02 -15.47 -5.74
N GLN A 163 9.33 -15.93 -6.94
CA GLN A 163 10.60 -16.58 -7.25
C GLN A 163 11.74 -15.57 -7.30
N VAL A 164 11.52 -14.38 -7.88
CA VAL A 164 12.48 -13.27 -7.82
C VAL A 164 12.74 -12.86 -6.38
N ARG A 165 11.67 -12.74 -5.58
CA ARG A 165 11.79 -12.36 -4.17
C ARG A 165 12.62 -13.38 -3.39
N GLU A 166 12.46 -14.67 -3.66
CA GLU A 166 13.25 -15.73 -3.04
C GLU A 166 14.71 -15.72 -3.52
N ASP A 167 14.89 -15.84 -4.84
CA ASP A 167 16.20 -15.98 -5.48
C ASP A 167 17.13 -14.80 -5.18
N CYS A 168 16.55 -13.60 -5.04
CA CYS A 168 17.29 -12.36 -4.80
C CYS A 168 17.27 -11.92 -3.33
N GLY A 169 16.78 -12.77 -2.42
CA GLY A 169 16.87 -12.56 -0.97
C GLY A 169 15.86 -11.56 -0.37
N PHE A 170 14.88 -11.09 -1.13
CA PHE A 170 13.82 -10.22 -0.60
C PHE A 170 12.93 -10.93 0.42
N GLN A 171 12.71 -12.25 0.28
CA GLN A 171 11.98 -13.03 1.29
C GLN A 171 12.74 -13.16 2.62
N ARG A 172 14.06 -12.90 2.61
CA ARG A 172 14.94 -12.93 3.78
C ARG A 172 15.12 -11.56 4.43
N CYS A 173 14.50 -10.51 3.88
CA CYS A 173 14.44 -9.20 4.52
C CYS A 173 13.42 -9.23 5.66
N ARG A 174 13.78 -8.69 6.83
CA ARG A 174 12.90 -8.65 8.02
C ARG A 174 11.66 -7.79 7.81
N ASN A 175 11.79 -6.79 6.96
CA ASN A 175 10.79 -5.76 6.74
C ASN A 175 11.03 -5.02 5.42
N ARG A 176 10.03 -4.22 5.02
CA ARG A 176 10.05 -3.47 3.76
C ARG A 176 11.18 -2.43 3.61
N SER A 177 11.79 -1.97 4.71
CA SER A 177 12.94 -1.05 4.66
C SER A 177 14.20 -1.78 4.23
N GLU A 178 14.41 -2.99 4.74
CA GLU A 178 15.46 -3.88 4.23
C GLU A 178 15.22 -4.26 2.76
N GLU A 179 13.98 -4.59 2.37
CA GLU A 179 13.65 -4.81 0.95
C GLU A 179 14.01 -3.61 0.08
N THR A 180 13.66 -2.39 0.52
CA THR A 180 13.95 -1.17 -0.26
C THR A 180 15.45 -0.89 -0.33
N LYS A 181 16.20 -1.15 0.74
CA LYS A 181 17.67 -0.99 0.73
C LYS A 181 18.34 -2.04 -0.14
N LEU A 182 17.86 -3.28 -0.10
CA LEU A 182 18.30 -4.36 -0.98
C LEU A 182 17.98 -4.04 -2.44
N PHE A 183 16.78 -3.55 -2.72
CA PHE A 183 16.38 -3.10 -4.04
C PHE A 183 17.27 -1.95 -4.53
N GLY A 184 17.53 -0.95 -3.67
CA GLY A 184 18.44 0.16 -3.96
C GLY A 184 19.86 -0.31 -4.27
N LEU A 185 20.34 -1.37 -3.60
CA LEU A 185 21.61 -2.02 -3.91
C LEU A 185 21.60 -2.63 -5.32
N TYR A 186 20.55 -3.39 -5.67
CA TYR A 186 20.40 -3.97 -7.01
C TYR A 186 20.27 -2.91 -8.11
N VAL A 187 19.51 -1.85 -7.88
CA VAL A 187 19.45 -0.68 -8.76
C VAL A 187 20.85 -0.08 -8.94
N GLY A 188 21.63 0.05 -7.86
CA GLY A 188 23.03 0.45 -7.87
C GLY A 188 23.88 -0.38 -8.84
N ILE A 189 23.75 -1.70 -8.76
CA ILE A 189 24.54 -2.65 -9.56
C ILE A 189 24.11 -2.62 -11.04
N ILE A 190 22.81 -2.73 -11.29
CA ILE A 190 22.25 -2.87 -12.65
C ILE A 190 22.32 -1.54 -13.40
N LYS A 191 21.73 -0.47 -12.85
CA LYS A 191 21.61 0.82 -13.56
C LYS A 191 22.89 1.64 -13.55
N TYR A 192 23.58 1.69 -12.42
CA TYR A 192 24.69 2.64 -12.24
C TYR A 192 26.06 2.01 -12.48
N ASN A 193 26.16 0.68 -12.40
CA ASN A 193 27.40 -0.05 -12.66
C ASN A 193 27.31 -0.95 -13.92
N ASN A 194 26.23 -0.86 -14.69
CA ASN A 194 26.02 -1.53 -15.97
C ASN A 194 26.24 -3.06 -15.92
N ILE A 195 25.86 -3.69 -14.81
CA ILE A 195 25.88 -5.14 -14.70
C ILE A 195 24.62 -5.70 -15.34
N SER A 196 24.79 -6.58 -16.31
CA SER A 196 23.67 -7.21 -17.02
C SER A 196 22.93 -8.21 -16.13
N SER A 197 21.65 -8.47 -16.44
CA SER A 197 20.88 -9.53 -15.77
C SER A 197 21.53 -10.91 -15.94
N GLU A 198 22.22 -11.17 -17.06
CA GLU A 198 22.94 -12.43 -17.32
C GLU A 198 24.12 -12.62 -16.37
N GLU A 199 24.92 -11.58 -16.18
CA GLU A 199 26.02 -11.59 -15.21
C GLU A 199 25.49 -11.75 -13.79
N LEU A 200 24.42 -11.04 -13.45
CA LEU A 200 23.80 -11.12 -12.13
C LEU A 200 23.24 -12.53 -11.86
N HIS A 201 22.55 -13.12 -12.83
CA HIS A 201 22.07 -14.50 -12.76
C HIS A 201 23.23 -15.46 -12.53
N ARG A 202 24.30 -15.31 -13.31
CA ARG A 202 25.50 -16.14 -13.20
C ARG A 202 26.16 -16.03 -11.82
N TRP A 203 26.31 -14.81 -11.29
CA TRP A 203 26.88 -14.60 -9.96
C TRP A 203 26.08 -15.29 -8.86
N ARG A 204 24.74 -15.28 -8.99
CA ARG A 204 23.85 -15.99 -8.08
C ARG A 204 24.00 -17.50 -8.20
N THR A 205 23.96 -18.05 -9.41
CA THR A 205 24.06 -19.52 -9.63
C THR A 205 25.43 -20.07 -9.25
N GLU A 206 26.49 -19.29 -9.41
CA GLU A 206 27.86 -19.64 -8.99
C GLU A 206 28.11 -19.39 -7.49
N ALA A 207 27.11 -18.90 -6.73
CA ALA A 207 27.22 -18.55 -5.32
C ALA A 207 28.35 -17.54 -4.99
N ILE A 208 28.66 -16.63 -5.93
CA ILE A 208 29.67 -15.57 -5.79
C ILE A 208 29.07 -14.16 -5.78
N LEU A 209 27.75 -14.05 -5.63
CA LEU A 209 27.00 -12.80 -5.71
C LEU A 209 27.55 -11.75 -4.74
N VAL A 210 27.69 -12.08 -3.45
CA VAL A 210 28.15 -11.16 -2.41
C VAL A 210 29.54 -10.61 -2.72
N ASP A 211 30.49 -11.47 -3.05
CA ASP A 211 31.85 -11.07 -3.40
C ASP A 211 31.90 -10.14 -4.62
N LYS A 212 31.06 -10.40 -5.62
CA LYS A 212 30.98 -9.57 -6.82
C LYS A 212 30.38 -8.21 -6.52
N ILE A 213 29.33 -8.14 -5.70
CA ILE A 213 28.77 -6.88 -5.22
C ILE A 213 29.82 -6.05 -4.49
N ILE A 214 30.55 -6.66 -3.56
CA ILE A 214 31.63 -5.98 -2.83
C ILE A 214 32.68 -5.43 -3.80
N LYS A 215 33.11 -6.23 -4.78
CA LYS A 215 34.09 -5.82 -5.80
C LYS A 215 33.58 -4.66 -6.68
N VAL A 216 32.30 -4.65 -7.04
CA VAL A 216 31.69 -3.56 -7.82
C VAL A 216 31.72 -2.26 -7.02
N PHE A 217 31.19 -2.24 -5.81
CA PHE A 217 31.13 -1.02 -4.99
C PHE A 217 32.48 -0.56 -4.44
N ALA A 218 33.45 -1.46 -4.24
CA ALA A 218 34.79 -1.10 -3.80
C ALA A 218 35.52 -0.19 -4.81
N ARG A 219 35.18 -0.27 -6.11
CA ARG A 219 35.73 0.59 -7.17
C ARG A 219 35.21 2.02 -7.12
N ILE A 220 34.09 2.24 -6.44
CA ILE A 220 33.49 3.57 -6.27
C ILE A 220 34.17 4.26 -5.08
N PRO A 221 34.53 5.56 -5.17
CA PRO A 221 35.05 6.32 -4.04
C PRO A 221 34.13 6.25 -2.83
N GLU A 222 34.68 6.21 -1.62
CA GLU A 222 33.91 5.95 -0.39
C GLU A 222 32.72 6.91 -0.20
N GLY A 223 32.94 8.20 -0.42
CA GLY A 223 31.88 9.23 -0.33
C GLY A 223 30.79 9.12 -1.41
N SER A 224 30.99 8.29 -2.43
CA SER A 224 30.07 8.13 -3.57
C SER A 224 29.40 6.76 -3.64
N ARG A 225 29.67 5.86 -2.69
CA ARG A 225 29.08 4.50 -2.67
C ARG A 225 27.59 4.48 -2.32
N GLY A 226 27.06 5.59 -1.81
CA GLY A 226 25.67 5.71 -1.34
C GLY A 226 25.42 4.95 -0.02
N GLY A 227 24.22 5.13 0.55
CA GLY A 227 23.85 4.55 1.85
C GLY A 227 23.52 3.05 1.82
N TYR A 228 23.17 2.50 0.65
CA TYR A 228 22.76 1.10 0.51
C TYR A 228 23.92 0.12 0.67
N TYR A 229 25.12 0.48 0.20
CA TYR A 229 26.29 -0.40 0.29
C TYR A 229 26.80 -0.60 1.73
N PRO A 230 26.97 0.43 2.56
CA PRO A 230 27.29 0.24 3.99
C PRO A 230 26.22 -0.55 4.75
N TRP A 231 24.94 -0.38 4.40
CA TRP A 231 23.87 -1.21 4.95
C TRP A 231 24.03 -2.67 4.53
N PHE A 232 24.30 -2.95 3.26
CA PHE A 232 24.50 -4.30 2.75
C PHE A 232 25.66 -5.02 3.46
N LEU A 233 26.78 -4.35 3.71
CA LEU A 233 27.91 -4.96 4.44
C LEU A 233 27.54 -5.44 5.85
N ARG A 234 26.58 -4.76 6.52
CA ARG A 234 26.04 -5.17 7.82
C ARG A 234 24.98 -6.27 7.71
N ASN A 235 24.41 -6.49 6.52
CA ASN A 235 23.27 -7.37 6.28
C ASN A 235 23.56 -8.43 5.19
N ARG A 236 24.82 -8.88 5.10
CA ARG A 236 25.23 -9.87 4.09
C ARG A 236 24.49 -11.21 4.21
N HIS A 237 24.09 -11.56 5.43
CA HIS A 237 23.29 -12.74 5.75
C HIS A 237 22.01 -12.86 4.89
N ILE A 238 21.43 -11.75 4.44
CA ILE A 238 20.25 -11.72 3.56
C ILE A 238 20.54 -12.37 2.20
N LEU A 239 21.76 -12.27 1.68
CA LEU A 239 22.15 -12.90 0.40
C LEU A 239 22.94 -14.20 0.57
N GLU A 240 23.55 -14.41 1.74
CA GLU A 240 24.32 -15.63 2.07
C GLU A 240 23.39 -16.80 2.48
N GLY A 241 22.14 -16.52 2.87
CA GLY A 241 21.13 -17.55 3.12
C GLY A 241 21.31 -18.30 4.45
N GLU A 242 22.09 -17.74 5.38
CA GLU A 242 22.54 -18.43 6.60
C GLU A 242 21.54 -18.33 7.78
N GLN A 243 20.39 -17.68 7.64
CA GLN A 243 19.50 -17.42 8.78
C GLN A 243 18.01 -17.50 8.42
N GLU A 244 17.23 -18.25 9.22
CA GLU A 244 15.79 -18.09 9.28
C GLU A 244 15.48 -16.73 9.91
N VAL A 245 14.85 -15.85 9.14
CA VAL A 245 14.54 -14.50 9.57
C VAL A 245 13.10 -14.48 10.08
N ILE A 246 12.94 -14.14 11.37
CA ILE A 246 11.63 -13.79 11.93
C ILE A 246 11.27 -12.45 11.30
N ASN A 247 10.19 -12.40 10.52
CA ASN A 247 9.74 -11.14 9.94
C ASN A 247 9.23 -10.24 11.07
N ASP A 248 9.61 -8.96 11.07
CA ASP A 248 9.07 -8.00 12.04
C ASP A 248 7.54 -7.84 11.87
N GLU A 249 6.99 -8.24 10.71
CA GLU A 249 5.55 -8.33 10.46
C GLU A 249 4.86 -9.44 11.27
N ASP A 250 5.61 -10.45 11.74
CA ASP A 250 5.09 -11.52 12.60
C ASP A 250 4.93 -11.05 14.06
N ASP A 251 5.64 -9.98 14.46
CA ASP A 251 5.57 -9.36 15.80
C ASP A 251 5.41 -7.83 15.69
N VAL A 252 4.20 -7.43 15.27
CA VAL A 252 3.80 -6.03 15.08
C VAL A 252 4.01 -5.18 16.34
N ASP A 253 3.82 -5.76 17.52
CA ASP A 253 3.95 -5.04 18.78
C ASP A 253 5.41 -4.68 19.05
N LYS A 254 6.34 -5.64 18.89
CA LYS A 254 7.77 -5.37 18.98
C LYS A 254 8.21 -4.31 17.97
N TYR A 255 7.74 -4.42 16.73
CA TYR A 255 8.03 -3.42 15.69
C TYR A 255 7.56 -2.01 16.12
N ILE A 256 6.33 -1.86 16.61
CA ILE A 256 5.80 -0.58 17.09
C ILE A 256 6.62 -0.04 18.26
N GLN A 257 6.99 -0.89 19.22
CA GLN A 257 7.79 -0.48 20.39
C GLN A 257 9.19 0.01 20.01
N GLU A 258 9.86 -0.65 19.07
CA GLU A 258 11.16 -0.18 18.56
C GLU A 258 11.04 1.19 17.89
N ARG A 259 9.97 1.42 17.09
CA ARG A 259 9.73 2.72 16.46
C ARG A 259 9.45 3.81 17.49
N TYR A 260 8.72 3.49 18.57
CA TYR A 260 8.57 4.42 19.67
C TYR A 260 9.90 4.72 20.36
N ALA A 261 10.74 3.72 20.58
CA ALA A 261 12.05 3.91 21.19
C ALA A 261 12.93 4.86 20.37
N GLU A 262 12.92 4.74 19.04
CA GLU A 262 13.62 5.66 18.12
C GLU A 262 13.00 7.06 18.13
N ALA A 263 11.67 7.16 18.07
CA ALA A 263 10.95 8.43 18.05
C ALA A 263 11.06 9.22 19.37
N ARG A 264 11.31 8.55 20.50
CA ARG A 264 11.41 9.18 21.83
C ARG A 264 12.46 10.29 21.88
N ALA A 265 13.56 10.18 21.13
CA ALA A 265 14.59 11.20 21.10
C ALA A 265 14.09 12.57 20.60
N TYR A 266 12.95 12.61 19.91
CA TYR A 266 12.34 13.83 19.38
C TYR A 266 11.31 14.47 20.32
N LEU A 267 10.89 13.77 21.38
CA LEU A 267 10.01 14.34 22.40
C LEU A 267 10.75 15.39 23.24
N ASP A 268 9.99 16.31 23.84
CA ASP A 268 10.52 17.19 24.88
C ASP A 268 11.15 16.34 26.00
N PRO A 269 12.27 16.75 26.63
CA PRO A 269 12.95 15.95 27.65
C PRO A 269 12.05 15.41 28.77
N ALA A 270 11.02 16.17 29.17
CA ALA A 270 10.05 15.79 30.19
C ALA A 270 9.10 14.64 29.76
N ASP A 271 8.98 14.37 28.46
CA ASP A 271 8.10 13.36 27.89
C ASP A 271 8.86 12.10 27.40
N GLN A 272 10.20 12.16 27.27
CA GLN A 272 11.00 11.06 26.73
C GLN A 272 10.92 9.77 27.56
N THR A 273 10.65 9.88 28.86
CA THR A 273 10.55 8.73 29.79
C THR A 273 9.11 8.27 30.05
N LYS A 274 8.10 9.00 29.55
CA LYS A 274 6.68 8.67 29.81
C LYS A 274 6.23 7.48 28.97
N ALA A 275 5.24 6.71 29.44
CA ALA A 275 4.57 5.77 28.52
C ALA A 275 3.89 6.57 27.40
N VAL A 276 3.67 5.96 26.23
CA VAL A 276 3.04 6.67 25.11
C VAL A 276 1.62 7.08 25.46
N GLU A 277 0.96 6.25 26.27
CA GLU A 277 -0.37 6.43 26.83
C GLU A 277 -0.47 7.65 27.77
N ASP A 278 0.65 8.02 28.40
CA ASP A 278 0.74 9.14 29.35
C ASP A 278 1.06 10.48 28.66
N LEU A 279 1.18 10.49 27.32
CA LEU A 279 1.48 11.71 26.57
C LEU A 279 0.25 12.61 26.47
N THR A 280 0.14 13.58 27.37
CA THR A 280 -0.92 14.58 27.34
C THR A 280 -0.48 15.89 26.66
N PRO A 281 -1.37 16.59 25.92
CA PRO A 281 -2.76 16.23 25.61
C PRO A 281 -2.88 15.11 24.55
N PHE A 282 -4.08 14.57 24.32
CA PHE A 282 -4.33 13.52 23.30
C PHE A 282 -3.71 13.84 21.92
N ALA A 283 -3.72 15.10 21.50
CA ALA A 283 -3.08 15.53 20.25
C ALA A 283 -1.58 15.16 20.22
N LYS A 284 -0.87 15.30 21.34
CA LYS A 284 0.54 14.92 21.49
C LYS A 284 0.73 13.41 21.35
N GLN A 285 -0.03 12.61 22.09
CA GLN A 285 -0.01 11.14 21.96
C GLN A 285 -0.28 10.69 20.51
N TYR A 286 -1.35 11.22 19.92
CA TYR A 286 -1.76 10.87 18.56
C TYR A 286 -0.70 11.28 17.52
N CYS A 287 -0.14 12.49 17.65
CA CYS A 287 0.95 12.94 16.79
C CYS A 287 2.24 12.17 17.01
N PHE A 288 2.51 11.68 18.22
CA PHE A 288 3.70 10.86 18.49
C PHE A 288 3.63 9.54 17.74
N PHE A 289 2.47 8.87 17.78
CA PHE A 289 2.21 7.71 16.95
C PHE A 289 2.37 8.02 15.46
N PHE A 290 1.78 9.13 15.00
CA PHE A 290 1.92 9.55 13.61
C PHE A 290 3.39 9.78 13.21
N PHE A 291 4.13 10.47 14.06
CA PHE A 291 5.52 10.84 13.84
C PHE A 291 6.45 9.62 13.86
N SER A 292 6.26 8.68 14.79
CA SER A 292 7.06 7.44 14.84
C SER A 292 6.88 6.60 13.58
N MET A 293 5.68 6.58 13.00
CA MET A 293 5.43 5.90 11.73
C MET A 293 6.09 6.62 10.54
N LEU A 294 6.13 7.96 10.55
CA LEU A 294 6.80 8.73 9.50
C LEU A 294 8.33 8.54 9.49
N LEU A 295 8.96 8.31 10.64
CA LEU A 295 10.42 8.18 10.75
C LEU A 295 10.98 6.96 10.00
N ASP A 296 10.29 5.82 10.01
CA ASP A 296 10.76 4.58 9.35
C ASP A 296 10.13 4.34 7.97
N CYS A 297 9.34 5.28 7.46
CA CYS A 297 8.85 5.20 6.09
C CYS A 297 7.97 3.95 5.80
N LYS A 298 7.42 3.30 6.84
CA LYS A 298 6.60 2.09 6.75
C LYS A 298 5.19 2.36 7.25
N TYR A 299 4.21 1.69 6.65
CA TYR A 299 2.83 1.66 7.14
C TYR A 299 2.52 0.23 7.57
N PRO A 300 1.93 -0.01 8.75
CA PRO A 300 1.44 -1.34 9.08
C PRO A 300 0.34 -1.68 8.06
N PRO A 301 0.26 -2.92 7.56
CA PRO A 301 -0.86 -3.32 6.72
C PRO A 301 -2.17 -3.04 7.45
N PRO A 302 -3.25 -2.66 6.72
CA PRO A 302 -4.54 -2.28 7.32
C PRO A 302 -5.21 -3.41 8.13
N LYS A 303 -4.67 -4.63 8.06
CA LYS A 303 -5.23 -5.84 8.68
C LYS A 303 -5.09 -5.89 10.22
N ASN A 304 -4.20 -5.09 10.83
CA ASN A 304 -3.72 -5.36 12.20
C ASN A 304 -4.14 -4.33 13.27
N GLY A 305 -5.30 -3.68 13.13
CA GLY A 305 -5.87 -2.86 14.22
C GLY A 305 -5.12 -1.56 14.57
N ALA A 306 -3.99 -1.25 13.92
CA ALA A 306 -3.19 -0.05 14.13
C ALA A 306 -4.03 1.26 14.03
N PRO A 307 -3.66 2.34 14.74
CA PRO A 307 -4.39 3.60 14.74
C PRO A 307 -4.65 4.13 13.32
N ARG A 308 -5.95 4.17 13.03
CA ARG A 308 -6.59 4.10 11.71
C ARG A 308 -6.51 5.34 10.80
N PRO A 309 -6.25 6.58 11.28
CA PRO A 309 -6.30 7.72 10.37
C PRO A 309 -5.01 7.93 9.55
N LEU A 310 -3.93 7.16 9.76
CA LEU A 310 -2.71 7.24 8.95
C LEU A 310 -2.87 6.67 7.54
N TRP A 311 -3.60 5.58 7.40
CA TRP A 311 -3.86 4.98 6.09
C TRP A 311 -4.65 5.94 5.17
N LEU A 312 -5.49 6.80 5.76
CA LEU A 312 -6.28 7.81 5.04
C LEU A 312 -5.45 8.86 4.30
N LEU A 313 -4.35 9.26 4.92
CA LEU A 313 -3.44 10.30 4.44
C LEU A 313 -2.71 9.86 3.17
N LEU A 314 -2.43 8.56 3.04
CA LEU A 314 -1.44 8.06 2.10
C LEU A 314 -2.08 7.08 1.09
N GLY A 315 -3.06 6.28 1.48
CA GLY A 315 -3.75 5.36 0.57
C GLY A 315 -2.86 4.23 0.06
N ASN A 316 -3.40 3.43 -0.87
CA ASN A 316 -2.77 2.20 -1.38
C ASN A 316 -1.71 2.47 -2.47
N LYS A 317 -0.94 3.56 -2.36
CA LYS A 317 0.20 3.79 -3.26
C LYS A 317 1.44 3.10 -2.70
N PRO A 318 2.35 2.64 -3.58
CA PRO A 318 3.65 2.12 -3.13
C PRO A 318 4.29 3.16 -2.20
N ALA A 319 4.85 2.72 -1.07
CA ALA A 319 5.46 3.59 -0.06
C ALA A 319 6.41 4.65 -0.69
N ARG A 320 7.09 4.28 -1.78
CA ARG A 320 7.95 5.13 -2.60
C ARG A 320 7.29 6.36 -3.23
N ASP A 321 6.03 6.27 -3.65
CA ASP A 321 5.27 7.43 -4.16
C ASP A 321 4.97 8.45 -3.07
N HIS A 322 4.98 8.04 -1.80
CA HIS A 322 4.86 8.94 -0.65
C HIS A 322 6.18 9.63 -0.31
N PHE A 323 7.31 8.95 -0.49
CA PHE A 323 8.65 9.51 -0.25
C PHE A 323 9.12 10.46 -1.34
N ARG A 324 8.82 10.20 -2.61
CA ARG A 324 9.10 11.15 -3.71
C ARG A 324 8.36 12.49 -3.56
N SER A 325 7.41 12.50 -2.65
CA SER A 325 6.37 13.48 -2.48
C SER A 325 6.54 14.29 -1.20
N LEU A 326 7.07 13.65 -0.15
CA LEU A 326 7.59 14.30 1.04
C LEU A 326 9.11 14.58 0.95
N ARG A 327 9.79 14.10 -0.10
CA ARG A 327 11.24 14.18 -0.37
C ARG A 327 12.14 13.94 0.85
N MET A 328 11.80 12.96 1.68
CA MET A 328 12.63 12.61 2.85
C MET A 328 13.85 11.74 2.52
N GLU A 329 14.02 11.33 1.26
CA GLU A 329 15.01 10.31 0.81
C GLU A 329 16.47 10.81 0.80
N HIS A 330 16.71 12.11 0.98
CA HIS A 330 18.03 12.73 0.85
C HIS A 330 18.40 13.71 1.98
N LEU A 331 17.70 13.67 3.11
CA LEU A 331 18.06 14.49 4.26
C LEU A 331 19.25 13.85 5.00
N THR A 332 20.47 14.13 4.57
CA THR A 332 21.63 14.02 5.46
C THR A 332 21.48 15.09 6.55
N PRO A 333 21.46 14.72 7.85
CA PRO A 333 21.10 15.64 8.91
C PRO A 333 22.33 16.41 9.43
N SER A 334 22.41 17.71 9.14
CA SER A 334 23.03 18.68 10.07
C SER A 334 22.61 20.13 9.83
N ASP A 335 22.30 20.52 8.58
CA ASP A 335 22.25 21.96 8.24
C ASP A 335 20.84 22.54 8.04
N PHE A 336 19.79 21.73 8.14
CA PHE A 336 18.41 22.21 7.98
C PHE A 336 17.71 22.35 9.33
N PRO A 337 16.99 23.46 9.56
CA PRO A 337 16.15 23.58 10.75
C PRO A 337 15.14 22.43 10.75
N THR A 338 15.19 21.62 11.80
CA THR A 338 14.24 20.52 12.00
C THR A 338 12.99 21.06 12.68
N CYS A 339 11.82 20.61 12.23
CA CYS A 339 10.58 20.85 12.95
C CYS A 339 10.68 20.18 14.33
N SER A 340 10.54 20.93 15.42
CA SER A 340 10.43 20.30 16.73
C SER A 340 9.15 19.46 16.78
N PHE A 341 9.16 18.36 17.54
CA PHE A 341 7.94 17.59 17.74
C PHE A 341 6.83 18.44 18.37
N THR A 342 7.20 19.40 19.21
CA THR A 342 6.25 20.33 19.84
C THR A 342 5.55 21.25 18.85
N ASP A 343 6.28 21.79 17.88
CA ASP A 343 5.66 22.56 16.80
C ASP A 343 4.77 21.66 15.92
N PHE A 344 5.20 20.43 15.69
CA PHE A 344 4.46 19.45 14.90
C PHE A 344 3.08 19.14 15.49
N TRP A 345 3.00 18.71 16.76
CA TRP A 345 1.70 18.33 17.34
C TRP A 345 0.78 19.54 17.61
N LYS A 346 1.34 20.72 17.90
CA LYS A 346 0.56 21.96 18.03
C LYS A 346 -0.05 22.38 16.69
N ALA A 347 0.72 22.30 15.60
CA ALA A 347 0.22 22.58 14.26
C ALA A 347 -0.90 21.61 13.87
N TRP A 348 -0.82 20.33 14.25
CA TRP A 348 -1.92 19.38 14.08
C TRP A 348 -3.18 19.79 14.84
N GLU A 349 -3.04 20.21 16.10
CA GLU A 349 -4.17 20.58 16.94
C GLU A 349 -5.01 21.71 16.31
N VAL A 350 -4.34 22.71 15.72
CA VAL A 350 -5.00 23.86 15.08
C VAL A 350 -5.29 23.66 13.59
N GLY A 351 -4.91 22.53 12.99
CA GLY A 351 -5.14 22.25 11.57
C GLY A 351 -4.17 22.98 10.61
N SER A 352 -2.99 23.36 11.09
CA SER A 352 -1.96 24.06 10.33
C SER A 352 -0.74 23.21 10.01
N LEU A 353 -0.83 21.86 10.05
CA LEU A 353 0.32 20.96 9.85
C LEU A 353 1.08 21.20 8.53
N MET A 354 0.39 21.74 7.52
CA MET A 354 1.01 22.14 6.25
C MET A 354 2.05 23.26 6.38
N GLU A 355 1.97 24.10 7.43
CA GLU A 355 2.92 25.18 7.68
C GLU A 355 4.30 24.64 8.07
N PRO A 356 4.45 23.73 9.07
CA PRO A 356 5.70 23.02 9.30
C PRO A 356 6.28 22.36 8.06
N PHE A 357 5.46 21.64 7.28
CA PHE A 357 5.91 21.01 6.04
C PHE A 357 6.45 22.03 5.04
N SER A 358 5.79 23.18 4.91
CA SER A 358 6.24 24.25 4.02
C SER A 358 7.52 24.94 4.52
N ARG A 359 7.66 25.08 5.85
CA ARG A 359 8.76 25.79 6.51
C ARG A 359 10.04 24.95 6.57
N TYR A 360 9.91 23.67 6.87
CA TYR A 360 11.05 22.77 7.13
C TYR A 360 11.30 21.78 5.97
N GLY A 361 10.40 21.70 4.99
CA GLY A 361 10.44 20.67 3.95
C GLY A 361 11.45 20.87 2.80
N THR A 362 12.34 21.87 2.81
CA THR A 362 13.30 22.02 1.70
C THR A 362 14.66 22.64 2.00
N SER A 363 15.65 22.09 1.28
CA SER A 363 16.94 22.68 0.93
C SER A 363 16.91 23.61 -0.30
N GLN A 364 15.80 23.63 -1.07
CA GLN A 364 15.61 24.39 -2.32
C GLN A 364 14.57 25.53 -2.24
N GLY A 365 14.15 25.93 -1.03
CA GLY A 365 13.25 27.06 -0.80
C GLY A 365 11.75 26.71 -0.79
N ALA A 366 11.02 27.30 0.15
CA ALA A 366 9.61 27.02 0.46
C ALA A 366 8.63 27.17 -0.73
N ALA A 367 9.00 27.95 -1.76
CA ALA A 367 8.14 28.22 -2.92
C ALA A 367 7.93 27.00 -3.83
N ASN A 368 8.93 26.14 -4.00
CA ASN A 368 8.86 24.99 -4.92
C ASN A 368 8.16 23.77 -4.31
N TYR A 369 8.17 23.64 -2.98
CA TYR A 369 7.53 22.51 -2.31
C TYR A 369 6.04 22.69 -2.12
N ARG A 370 5.61 23.91 -1.74
CA ARG A 370 4.18 24.25 -1.65
C ARG A 370 3.47 23.95 -2.96
N THR A 371 4.04 24.34 -4.10
CA THR A 371 3.48 24.06 -5.43
C THR A 371 3.53 22.57 -5.80
N THR A 372 4.61 21.86 -5.47
CA THR A 372 4.75 20.42 -5.80
C THR A 372 3.80 19.53 -5.00
N LEU A 373 3.64 19.79 -3.70
CA LEU A 373 2.76 19.01 -2.83
C LEU A 373 1.29 19.30 -3.08
N ASP A 374 0.97 20.57 -3.37
CA ASP A 374 -0.38 20.99 -3.74
C ASP A 374 -0.81 20.38 -5.07
N TRP A 375 0.13 20.27 -6.02
CA TRP A 375 -0.13 19.62 -7.31
C TRP A 375 -0.21 18.10 -7.19
N ARG A 376 0.70 17.44 -6.44
CA ARG A 376 0.73 15.97 -6.38
C ARG A 376 -0.21 15.35 -5.35
N PHE A 377 -0.49 16.03 -4.23
CA PHE A 377 -1.29 15.49 -3.10
C PHE A 377 -2.32 16.49 -2.56
N PRO A 378 -3.23 17.00 -3.41
CA PRO A 378 -4.28 17.92 -2.97
C PRO A 378 -5.14 17.34 -1.83
N ALA A 379 -5.40 16.03 -1.84
CA ALA A 379 -6.12 15.35 -0.76
C ALA A 379 -5.35 15.35 0.57
N LEU A 380 -4.02 15.20 0.54
CA LEU A 380 -3.20 15.21 1.76
C LEU A 380 -3.28 16.57 2.45
N ARG A 381 -3.15 17.66 1.68
CA ARG A 381 -3.34 19.03 2.21
C ARG A 381 -4.71 19.18 2.84
N GLU A 382 -5.77 18.75 2.15
CA GLU A 382 -7.13 18.85 2.65
C GLU A 382 -7.26 18.13 3.99
N PHE A 383 -6.78 16.89 4.08
CA PHE A 383 -6.82 16.11 5.33
C PHE A 383 -6.11 16.83 6.48
N LEU A 384 -4.92 17.38 6.20
CA LEU A 384 -4.07 18.05 7.18
C LEU A 384 -4.59 19.44 7.59
N SER A 385 -5.52 20.02 6.83
CA SER A 385 -6.16 21.31 7.15
C SER A 385 -7.24 21.21 8.23
N TYR A 386 -7.70 20.01 8.55
CA TYR A 386 -8.68 19.80 9.62
C TYR A 386 -7.99 19.78 10.99
N PRO A 387 -8.42 20.62 11.95
CA PRO A 387 -7.92 20.59 13.31
C PRO A 387 -8.08 19.21 13.95
N GLY A 388 -7.13 18.79 14.78
CA GLY A 388 -7.12 17.45 15.38
C GLY A 388 -8.37 17.11 16.21
N LYS A 389 -9.03 18.11 16.80
CA LYS A 389 -10.27 17.96 17.59
C LYS A 389 -11.55 17.99 16.74
N SER A 390 -11.48 18.49 15.51
CA SER A 390 -12.65 18.66 14.66
C SER A 390 -13.01 17.34 13.95
N PRO A 391 -14.30 16.96 13.89
CA PRO A 391 -14.70 15.79 13.13
C PRO A 391 -14.39 16.01 11.64
N ARG A 392 -13.58 15.11 11.08
CA ARG A 392 -13.34 15.10 9.63
C ARG A 392 -14.60 14.59 8.90
N PRO A 393 -14.87 15.07 7.67
CA PRO A 393 -15.91 14.55 6.81
C PRO A 393 -15.89 13.01 6.73
N SER A 394 -17.06 12.38 6.75
CA SER A 394 -17.18 10.91 6.77
C SER A 394 -16.62 10.25 5.51
N VAL A 395 -16.49 10.97 4.39
CA VAL A 395 -15.79 10.51 3.17
C VAL A 395 -14.37 10.05 3.44
N TRP A 396 -13.69 10.63 4.43
CA TRP A 396 -12.36 10.15 4.82
C TRP A 396 -12.49 8.72 5.32
N ARG A 397 -13.39 8.45 6.27
CA ARG A 397 -13.65 7.09 6.75
C ARG A 397 -14.15 6.14 5.63
N LEU A 398 -14.89 6.63 4.64
CA LEU A 398 -15.19 5.83 3.44
C LEU A 398 -13.90 5.41 2.70
N LYS A 399 -12.94 6.31 2.51
CA LYS A 399 -11.65 5.97 1.89
C LYS A 399 -10.92 4.89 2.70
N HIS A 400 -11.08 4.86 4.03
CA HIS A 400 -10.58 3.76 4.86
C HIS A 400 -11.37 2.46 4.65
N PHE A 401 -12.69 2.53 4.51
CA PHE A 401 -13.48 1.35 4.17
C PHE A 401 -13.01 0.70 2.86
N LEU A 402 -12.74 1.51 1.83
CA LEU A 402 -12.28 1.04 0.51
C LEU A 402 -10.82 0.54 0.52
N ALA A 403 -10.06 0.84 1.57
CA ALA A 403 -8.68 0.40 1.76
C ALA A 403 -8.56 -1.10 1.99
N GLY A 404 -9.44 -1.65 2.82
CA GLY A 404 -9.39 -3.06 3.21
C GLY A 404 -10.00 -3.90 2.11
N GLU A 405 -9.23 -4.80 1.52
CA GLU A 405 -9.69 -5.73 0.46
C GLU A 405 -10.93 -6.52 0.89
N ASP A 406 -10.93 -6.97 2.15
CA ASP A 406 -12.02 -7.76 2.75
C ASP A 406 -12.93 -6.95 3.69
N ALA A 407 -12.88 -5.61 3.60
CA ALA A 407 -13.66 -4.75 4.48
C ALA A 407 -15.18 -4.95 4.24
N ASN A 408 -15.90 -5.31 5.31
CA ASN A 408 -17.35 -5.42 5.30
C ASN A 408 -17.93 -4.51 6.39
N VAL A 409 -19.07 -3.87 6.12
CA VAL A 409 -19.79 -3.00 7.05
C VAL A 409 -20.15 -3.72 8.36
N LEU A 410 -20.29 -5.05 8.31
CA LEU A 410 -20.57 -5.91 9.45
C LEU A 410 -19.35 -6.28 10.29
N THR A 411 -18.14 -6.26 9.70
CA THR A 411 -16.91 -6.72 10.37
C THR A 411 -15.96 -5.58 10.71
N ILE A 412 -16.07 -4.46 9.99
CA ILE A 412 -15.28 -3.27 10.25
C ILE A 412 -15.83 -2.50 11.44
N THR A 413 -15.03 -1.60 12.00
CA THR A 413 -15.44 -0.91 13.20
C THR A 413 -16.59 0.04 12.95
N PRO A 414 -17.43 0.28 13.96
CA PRO A 414 -18.72 0.86 13.68
C PRO A 414 -18.58 2.25 13.07
N GLU A 415 -17.53 3.03 13.37
CA GLU A 415 -17.30 4.40 12.82
C GLU A 415 -17.11 4.37 11.30
N ILE A 416 -16.35 3.38 10.82
CA ILE A 416 -16.07 3.21 9.41
C ILE A 416 -17.30 2.63 8.73
N ALA A 417 -17.99 1.68 9.37
CA ALA A 417 -19.25 1.14 8.90
C ALA A 417 -20.31 2.25 8.74
N ALA A 418 -20.46 3.12 9.74
CA ALA A 418 -21.41 4.23 9.70
C ALA A 418 -21.08 5.23 8.60
N ALA A 419 -19.81 5.57 8.42
CA ALA A 419 -19.39 6.39 7.30
C ALA A 419 -19.67 5.71 5.96
N ALA A 420 -19.35 4.42 5.79
CA ALA A 420 -19.61 3.68 4.57
C ALA A 420 -21.11 3.63 4.24
N MET A 421 -21.98 3.45 5.25
CA MET A 421 -23.44 3.51 5.10
C MET A 421 -23.94 4.89 4.62
N GLU A 422 -23.31 5.99 5.03
CA GLU A 422 -23.64 7.34 4.50
C GLU A 422 -23.33 7.50 3.00
N TYR A 423 -22.53 6.59 2.44
CA TYR A 423 -22.18 6.53 1.02
C TYR A 423 -22.76 5.29 0.34
N GLY A 424 -23.81 4.71 0.93
CA GLY A 424 -24.62 3.67 0.30
C GLY A 424 -24.18 2.23 0.58
N PHE A 425 -23.10 1.99 1.33
CA PHE A 425 -22.72 0.62 1.71
C PHE A 425 -23.63 0.10 2.82
N HIS A 426 -24.80 -0.41 2.45
CA HIS A 426 -25.74 -1.03 3.38
C HIS A 426 -25.47 -2.54 3.54
N PRO A 427 -25.71 -3.13 4.72
CA PRO A 427 -25.58 -4.58 4.93
C PRO A 427 -26.40 -5.43 3.94
N GLN A 428 -27.56 -4.93 3.53
CA GLN A 428 -28.50 -5.63 2.65
C GLN A 428 -28.19 -5.48 1.16
N LEU A 429 -27.19 -4.69 0.78
CA LEU A 429 -26.77 -4.64 -0.63
C LEU A 429 -26.34 -6.03 -1.08
N ASP A 430 -26.82 -6.45 -2.24
CA ASP A 430 -26.34 -7.66 -2.87
C ASP A 430 -24.83 -7.55 -3.17
N THR A 431 -24.18 -8.70 -3.29
CA THR A 431 -22.72 -8.77 -3.46
C THR A 431 -22.26 -8.05 -4.73
N ARG A 432 -23.03 -8.11 -5.82
CA ARG A 432 -22.66 -7.50 -7.10
C ARG A 432 -22.72 -5.98 -7.01
N THR A 433 -23.83 -5.41 -6.53
CA THR A 433 -23.96 -3.96 -6.36
C THR A 433 -22.93 -3.41 -5.38
N ARG A 434 -22.60 -4.15 -4.32
CA ARG A 434 -21.54 -3.77 -3.37
C ARG A 434 -20.16 -3.69 -4.03
N LEU A 435 -19.80 -4.67 -4.86
CA LEU A 435 -18.55 -4.67 -5.61
C LEU A 435 -18.53 -3.55 -6.65
N ASP A 436 -19.61 -3.35 -7.40
CA ASP A 436 -19.74 -2.27 -8.37
C ASP A 436 -19.61 -0.88 -7.71
N LEU A 437 -20.22 -0.69 -6.54
CA LEU A 437 -20.14 0.55 -5.75
C LEU A 437 -18.71 0.79 -5.23
N ARG A 438 -18.04 -0.27 -4.75
CA ARG A 438 -16.64 -0.23 -4.32
C ARG A 438 -15.73 0.15 -5.49
N ASP A 439 -15.93 -0.45 -6.66
CA ASP A 439 -15.17 -0.15 -7.86
C ASP A 439 -15.44 1.26 -8.39
N PHE A 440 -16.68 1.73 -8.30
CA PHE A 440 -17.03 3.12 -8.59
C PHE A 440 -16.22 4.09 -7.73
N TYR A 441 -16.32 4.02 -6.39
CA TYR A 441 -15.60 4.94 -5.53
C TYR A 441 -14.08 4.82 -5.68
N THR A 442 -13.56 3.59 -5.82
CA THR A 442 -12.13 3.34 -6.04
C THR A 442 -11.65 4.02 -7.32
N ARG A 443 -12.39 3.90 -8.43
CA ARG A 443 -12.06 4.57 -9.70
C ARG A 443 -12.12 6.08 -9.57
N VAL A 444 -13.14 6.62 -8.91
CA VAL A 444 -13.31 8.06 -8.72
C VAL A 444 -12.16 8.65 -7.90
N PHE A 445 -11.74 8.01 -6.81
CA PHE A 445 -10.55 8.43 -6.05
C PHE A 445 -9.25 8.28 -6.87
N ARG A 446 -9.10 7.20 -7.65
CA ARG A 446 -7.93 7.01 -8.53
C ARG A 446 -7.83 8.07 -9.63
N ARG A 447 -8.97 8.58 -10.13
CA ARG A 447 -9.05 9.68 -11.09
C ARG A 447 -8.79 11.06 -10.47
N GLY A 448 -8.61 11.13 -9.15
CA GLY A 448 -8.20 12.35 -8.45
C GLY A 448 -9.34 13.20 -7.91
N LEU A 449 -10.59 12.72 -7.89
CA LEU A 449 -11.68 13.43 -7.22
C LEU A 449 -11.37 13.56 -5.73
N LEU A 450 -11.42 14.78 -5.20
CA LEU A 450 -11.05 15.04 -3.82
C LEU A 450 -12.17 14.60 -2.86
N PRO A 451 -11.81 14.12 -1.64
CA PRO A 451 -12.79 13.75 -0.64
C PRO A 451 -13.82 14.86 -0.35
N ARG A 452 -13.41 16.13 -0.24
CA ARG A 452 -14.33 17.26 -0.08
C ARG A 452 -15.40 17.33 -1.16
N GLU A 453 -15.08 16.99 -2.41
CA GLU A 453 -16.01 17.11 -3.53
C GLU A 453 -17.09 16.03 -3.45
N ILE A 454 -16.73 14.83 -3.00
CA ILE A 454 -17.68 13.75 -2.74
C ILE A 454 -18.56 14.09 -1.53
N ASP A 455 -17.98 14.61 -0.46
CA ASP A 455 -18.76 15.04 0.71
C ASP A 455 -19.71 16.20 0.38
N GLU A 456 -19.22 17.18 -0.39
CA GLU A 456 -20.05 18.27 -0.91
C GLU A 456 -21.17 17.73 -1.79
N ALA A 457 -20.89 16.73 -2.63
CA ALA A 457 -21.91 16.16 -3.49
C ALA A 457 -23.01 15.44 -2.71
N LYS A 458 -22.63 14.71 -1.66
CA LYS A 458 -23.56 14.11 -0.70
C LYS A 458 -24.41 15.19 -0.02
N ARG A 459 -23.79 16.26 0.49
CA ARG A 459 -24.49 17.38 1.15
C ARG A 459 -25.44 18.13 0.20
N LYS A 460 -25.04 18.30 -1.06
CA LYS A 460 -25.83 18.98 -2.12
C LYS A 460 -26.83 18.06 -2.81
N ARG A 461 -26.91 16.78 -2.43
CA ARG A 461 -27.83 15.78 -3.01
C ARG A 461 -27.65 15.59 -4.51
N ASN A 462 -26.41 15.67 -4.98
CA ASN A 462 -26.08 15.52 -6.40
C ASN A 462 -25.06 14.38 -6.65
N MET A 463 -25.10 13.34 -5.81
CA MET A 463 -24.20 12.18 -5.90
C MET A 463 -24.34 11.45 -7.23
N ARG A 464 -25.55 11.39 -7.80
CA ARG A 464 -25.82 10.78 -9.10
C ARG A 464 -25.18 11.57 -10.24
N GLU A 465 -25.37 12.89 -10.25
CA GLU A 465 -24.80 13.79 -11.25
C GLU A 465 -23.28 13.79 -11.19
N MET A 466 -22.72 13.74 -9.98
CA MET A 466 -21.28 13.55 -9.77
C MET A 466 -20.81 12.22 -10.38
N ALA A 467 -21.55 11.13 -10.15
CA ALA A 467 -21.21 9.81 -10.70
C ALA A 467 -21.24 9.76 -12.22
N ASP A 468 -22.28 10.35 -12.84
CA ASP A 468 -22.40 10.45 -14.30
C ASP A 468 -21.25 11.26 -14.90
N ARG A 469 -20.90 12.41 -14.28
CA ARG A 469 -19.77 13.26 -14.71
C ARG A 469 -18.43 12.55 -14.63
N TRP A 470 -18.15 11.84 -13.53
CA TRP A 470 -16.82 11.25 -13.28
C TRP A 470 -16.62 9.87 -13.87
N SER A 471 -17.69 9.19 -14.25
CA SER A 471 -17.64 7.84 -14.84
C SER A 471 -17.90 7.84 -16.34
N GLY A 472 -18.26 8.98 -16.93
CA GLY A 472 -18.65 9.07 -18.34
C GLY A 472 -19.91 8.24 -18.63
N GLY A 473 -20.83 8.18 -17.68
CA GLY A 473 -22.05 7.37 -17.76
C GLY A 473 -21.87 5.86 -17.49
N ASN A 474 -20.64 5.34 -17.39
CA ASN A 474 -20.34 3.92 -17.16
C ASN A 474 -20.45 3.53 -15.68
N VAL A 475 -21.65 3.68 -15.12
CA VAL A 475 -22.03 3.24 -13.77
C VAL A 475 -23.28 2.39 -13.91
N SER A 476 -23.33 1.24 -13.25
CA SER A 476 -24.49 0.34 -13.29
C SER A 476 -25.75 1.03 -12.77
N GLY A 477 -26.92 0.61 -13.26
CA GLY A 477 -28.20 1.22 -12.89
C GLY A 477 -28.47 1.10 -11.39
N GLU A 478 -28.03 -0.01 -10.80
CA GLU A 478 -28.08 -0.36 -9.40
C GLU A 478 -27.26 0.61 -8.55
N VAL A 479 -26.00 0.88 -8.94
CA VAL A 479 -25.17 1.88 -8.25
C VAL A 479 -25.78 3.28 -8.36
N LYS A 480 -26.33 3.65 -9.52
CA LYS A 480 -27.04 4.95 -9.66
C LYS A 480 -28.26 5.03 -8.75
N GLN A 481 -28.98 3.92 -8.55
CA GLN A 481 -30.09 3.86 -7.61
C GLN A 481 -29.61 4.08 -6.17
N VAL A 482 -28.57 3.35 -5.75
CA VAL A 482 -27.98 3.52 -4.40
C VAL A 482 -27.56 4.97 -4.14
N LEU A 483 -26.92 5.63 -5.11
CA LEU A 483 -26.50 7.03 -4.97
C LEU A 483 -27.67 8.03 -4.93
N ARG A 484 -28.80 7.70 -5.56
CA ARG A 484 -30.06 8.46 -5.40
C ARG A 484 -30.60 8.30 -3.99
N ASP A 485 -30.66 7.06 -3.49
CA ASP A 485 -31.19 6.75 -2.16
C ASP A 485 -30.38 7.45 -1.06
N VAL A 486 -29.04 7.51 -1.20
CA VAL A 486 -28.16 8.30 -0.32
C VAL A 486 -28.58 9.76 -0.28
N SER A 487 -28.89 10.35 -1.43
CA SER A 487 -29.30 11.77 -1.54
C SER A 487 -30.67 12.02 -0.88
N ASP A 488 -31.58 11.05 -0.95
CA ASP A 488 -32.90 11.11 -0.33
C ASP A 488 -32.85 10.91 1.20
N ILE A 489 -31.95 10.06 1.71
CA ILE A 489 -31.73 9.87 3.15
C ILE A 489 -31.24 11.18 3.78
N VAL A 490 -30.29 11.87 3.13
CA VAL A 490 -29.83 13.19 3.58
C VAL A 490 -31.00 14.17 3.60
N ALA A 491 -31.91 14.10 2.63
CA ALA A 491 -33.08 14.97 2.57
C ALA A 491 -34.04 14.79 3.74
N ARG A 492 -34.28 13.55 4.16
CA ARG A 492 -35.16 13.24 5.30
C ARG A 492 -34.55 13.71 6.62
N ARG A 493 -33.24 13.52 6.80
CA ARG A 493 -32.52 13.97 8.01
C ARG A 493 -32.52 15.50 8.17
N SER A 494 -32.33 16.25 7.08
CA SER A 494 -32.38 17.73 7.12
C SER A 494 -33.75 18.32 7.40
N ARG A 495 -34.84 17.54 7.28
CA ARG A 495 -36.21 18.00 7.60
C ARG A 495 -36.63 17.66 9.03
N ALA A 496 -35.92 16.73 9.68
CA ALA A 496 -36.22 16.26 11.02
C ALA A 496 -35.38 16.96 12.11
N ALA A 497 -34.27 17.59 11.72
CA ALA A 497 -33.46 18.50 12.54
C ALA A 497 -33.89 19.95 12.26
#